data_AF-A0A3M9ZWA8-F1
#
_entry.id   AF-A0A3M9ZWA8-F1
#
_cell.length_a   1.000
_cell.length_b   1.000
_cell.length_c   1.000
_cell.angle_alpha   90.00
_cell.angle_beta   90.00
_cell.angle_gamma   90.00
#
_symmetry.space_group_name_H-M   'P 1'
#
loop_
_entity.id
_entity.type
_entity.pdbx_description
1 polymer ?
#
loop_
_entity_poly.entity_id
_entity_poly.type
_entity_poly.pdbx_seq_one_letter_code
_entity_poly.pdbx_strand_id
1 'polypeptide(L)' 'MSEEEMGVLVKITSAGTISIPKQFRKYMDIQKGEYVKVVLRGDQLIVRKVTIS' A
#
# COMPACT_ATOMS: atom_id res chain seq x y z
N MET A 1 4.10 -15.50 17.66
CA MET A 1 5.09 -14.55 17.09
C MET A 1 4.33 -13.25 16.92
N SER A 2 4.69 -12.21 17.67
CA SER A 2 4.14 -10.87 17.47
C SER A 2 4.47 -10.43 16.05
N GLU A 3 3.47 -9.95 15.30
CA GLU A 3 3.73 -9.26 14.03
C GLU A 3 4.67 -8.11 14.35
N GLU A 4 5.95 -8.22 13.97
CA GLU A 4 6.77 -7.02 13.83
C GLU A 4 6.08 -6.17 12.77
N GLU A 5 5.42 -5.10 13.22
CA GLU A 5 4.83 -4.11 12.34
C GLU A 5 5.93 -3.56 11.45
N MET A 6 6.04 -4.07 10.21
CA MET A 6 6.87 -3.47 9.18
C MET A 6 6.23 -2.14 8.75
N GLY A 7 6.36 -1.12 9.60
CA GLY A 7 5.93 0.24 9.35
C GLY A 7 7.04 1.05 8.69
N VAL A 8 6.71 1.80 7.64
CA VAL A 8 7.60 2.81 7.07
C VAL A 8 6.86 4.13 7.12
N LEU A 9 7.41 5.12 7.82
CA LEU A 9 6.85 6.46 7.82
C LEU A 9 7.02 7.08 6.43
N VAL A 10 5.90 7.47 5.82
CA VAL A 10 5.88 8.14 4.52
C VAL A 10 5.13 9.46 4.64
N LYS A 11 5.59 10.47 3.91
CA LYS A 11 4.92 11.78 3.86
C LYS A 11 3.82 11.75 2.79
N ILE A 12 2.66 12.32 3.11
CA ILE A 12 1.63 12.61 2.11
C ILE A 12 2.07 13.79 1.23
N THR A 13 1.98 13.62 -0.08
CA THR A 13 2.28 14.69 -1.03
C THR A 13 1.18 15.75 -1.02
N SER A 14 1.45 16.93 -1.59
CA SER A 14 0.42 17.97 -1.75
C SER A 14 -0.77 17.53 -2.60
N ALA A 15 -0.58 16.53 -3.47
CA ALA A 15 -1.65 15.95 -4.29
C ALA A 15 -2.48 14.90 -3.53
N GLY A 16 -2.22 14.66 -2.24
CA GLY A 16 -2.94 13.68 -1.44
C GLY A 16 -2.54 12.23 -1.71
N THR A 17 -1.37 12.00 -2.30
CA THR A 17 -0.87 10.64 -2.60
C THR A 17 0.23 10.21 -1.64
N ILE A 18 0.38 8.90 -1.47
CA ILE A 18 1.52 8.28 -0.81
C ILE A 18 2.24 7.35 -1.78
N SER A 19 3.56 7.33 -1.71
CA SER A 19 4.36 6.37 -2.47
C SER A 19 4.46 5.06 -1.69
N ILE A 20 4.01 3.95 -2.27
CA ILE A 20 4.23 2.62 -1.69
C ILE A 20 5.74 2.31 -1.73
N PRO A 21 6.40 2.10 -0.57
CA PRO A 21 7.82 1.78 -0.50
C PRO A 21 8.22 0.62 -1.42
N LYS A 22 9.44 0.68 -1.97
CA LYS A 22 9.92 -0.28 -2.98
C LYS A 22 9.87 -1.72 -2.45
N GLN A 23 10.17 -1.93 -1.17
CA GLN A 23 10.13 -3.24 -0.54
C GLN A 23 8.69 -3.82 -0.51
N PHE A 24 7.68 -3.00 -0.24
CA PHE A 24 6.29 -3.44 -0.22
C PHE A 24 5.77 -3.72 -1.62
N ARG A 25 6.15 -2.90 -2.62
CA ARG A 25 5.83 -3.20 -4.03
C ARG A 25 6.42 -4.53 -4.49
N LYS A 26 7.68 -4.82 -4.12
CA LYS A 26 8.31 -6.12 -4.43
C LYS A 26 7.60 -7.27 -3.72
N TYR A 27 7.29 -7.11 -2.43
CA TYR A 27 6.62 -8.13 -1.64
C TYR A 27 5.20 -8.43 -2.15
N MET A 28 4.45 -7.39 -2.53
CA MET A 28 3.09 -7.52 -3.06
C MET A 28 3.06 -7.82 -4.57
N ASP A 29 4.23 -7.88 -5.23
CA ASP A 29 4.36 -7.98 -6.69
C ASP A 29 3.48 -6.97 -7.44
N ILE A 30 3.54 -5.69 -7.04
CA ILE A 30 2.79 -4.61 -7.69
C ILE A 30 3.68 -3.86 -8.69
N GLN A 31 3.22 -3.80 -9.94
CA GLN A 31 3.89 -3.14 -11.04
C GLN A 31 3.24 -1.81 -11.43
N LYS A 32 3.97 -1.00 -12.20
CA LYS A 32 3.45 0.26 -12.73
C LYS A 32 2.29 -0.04 -13.68
N GLY A 33 1.15 0.62 -13.48
CA GLY A 33 -0.04 0.47 -14.31
C GLY A 33 -1.03 -0.58 -13.80
N GLU A 34 -0.66 -1.37 -12.79
CA GLU A 34 -1.61 -2.26 -12.10
C GLU A 34 -2.51 -1.47 -11.16
N TYR A 35 -3.66 -2.09 -10.86
CA TYR A 35 -4.64 -1.54 -9.95
C TYR A 35 -4.47 -2.14 -8.55
N VAL A 36 -4.73 -1.30 -7.55
CA VAL A 36 -4.87 -1.73 -6.15
C VAL A 36 -6.21 -1.24 -5.63
N LYS A 37 -6.82 -2.01 -4.73
CA LYS A 37 -8.00 -1.59 -4.00
C LYS A 37 -7.60 -1.00 -2.65
N VAL A 38 -7.98 0.25 -2.42
CA VAL A 38 -7.82 0.93 -1.13
C VAL A 38 -9.12 0.79 -0.36
N VAL A 39 -9.04 0.30 0.88
CA VAL A 39 -10.21 0.08 1.75
C VAL A 39 -9.99 0.80 3.07
N LEU A 40 -10.99 1.57 3.50
CA LEU A 40 -11.03 2.17 4.84
C LEU A 40 -11.68 1.16 5.82
N ARG A 41 -10.99 0.86 6.92
CA ARG A 41 -11.52 0.08 8.04
C ARG A 41 -11.19 0.80 9.35
N GLY A 42 -12.18 1.46 9.94
CA GLY A 42 -11.95 2.31 11.11
C GLY A 42 -10.99 3.45 10.76
N ASP A 43 -9.85 3.49 11.45
CA ASP A 43 -8.75 4.43 11.24
C ASP A 43 -7.63 3.88 10.32
N GLN A 44 -7.80 2.70 9.74
CA GLN A 44 -6.80 2.05 8.90
C GLN A 44 -7.14 2.15 7.41
N LEU A 45 -6.14 2.54 6.60
CA LEU A 45 -6.16 2.38 5.14
C LEU A 45 -5.44 1.09 4.75
N ILE A 46 -6.18 0.17 4.13
CA ILE A 46 -5.65 -1.13 3.67
C ILE A 46 -5.55 -1.11 2.15
N VAL A 47 -4.35 -1.37 1.62
CA VAL A 47 -4.09 -1.50 0.19
C VAL A 47 -4.01 -2.98 -0.20
N ARG A 48 -4.78 -3.41 -1.19
CA ARG A 48 -4.84 -4.80 -1.68
C ARG A 48 -4.54 -4.87 -3.17
N LYS A 49 -3.69 -5.81 -3.60
CA LYS A 49 -3.55 -6.14 -5.02
C LYS A 49 -4.89 -6.70 -5.54
N VAL A 50 -5.29 -6.28 -6.73
CA VAL A 50 -6.47 -6.80 -7.42
C VAL A 50 -6.12 -7.15 -8.85
N THR A 51 -6.80 -8.16 -9.39
CA THR A 51 -6.75 -8.51 -10.81
C THR A 51 -8.04 -8.04 -11.46
N ILE A 52 -7.93 -7.26 -12.52
CA ILE A 52 -9.06 -6.86 -13.35
C ILE A 52 -9.00 -7.72 -14.60
N SER A 53 -10.04 -8.51 -14.85
CA SER A 53 -10.23 -9.37 -16.02
C SER A 53 -11.15 -8.73 -17.03
#